data_AF-A0A924LXD3-F1
#
_entry.id   AF-A0A924LXD3-F1
#
_cell.length_a   1.000
_cell.length_b   1.000
_cell.length_c   1.000
_cell.angle_alpha   90.00
_cell.angle_beta   90.00
_cell.angle_gamma   90.00
#
_symmetry.space_group_name_H-M   'P 1'
#
loop_
_entity.id
_entity.type
_entity.pdbx_description
1 polymer ?
#
loop_
_entity_poly.entity_id
_entity_poly.type
_entity_poly.pdbx_seq_one_letter_code
_entity_poly.pdbx_strand_id
1 'polypeptide(L)'
;MSTSPNERLNVGLVGLGYWGPNLARNIARSENANLAYLCDLSTDLHDQYRSSFPTSKFTTDFADLLNDDSLDAVVLASPVPTHHQLGRMSIDAGKHTFIEKPLALNAADAKDLVDAAEAKDVKLMVGHLLEYHPGVLKVKELIDTGELGDVLYAYSHRLNLGQFRRDENALWSLGVHDVATLLFLLGDVAPTEVSARGESYLHDGVEDVVFGTMTFPSGVMAHIHLSWLDPHKIRKLTVVGSHQMVVFDDMEADRKVTVYDKGFSVHNGQRPGSGSWGEYISKREGDIHIPRLATAEPLRLEVEHFFECIREDRTPRSDANAGLRVVQVLESMQQSLENGGIPVKLAGTQAAGAR
;
A
#
# COMPACT_ATOMS: atom_id res chain seq x y z
N MET A 1 -4.96 -29.18 0.28
CA MET A 1 -6.25 -29.82 0.61
C MET A 1 -7.24 -28.69 0.84
N SER A 2 -8.44 -28.74 0.25
CA SER A 2 -9.46 -27.70 0.45
C SER A 2 -9.86 -27.71 1.93
N THR A 3 -9.50 -26.65 2.66
CA THR A 3 -10.00 -26.41 4.02
C THR A 3 -11.50 -26.26 3.93
N SER A 4 -12.23 -26.90 4.85
CA SER A 4 -13.69 -26.79 4.81
C SER A 4 -14.09 -25.32 5.07
N PRO A 5 -15.18 -24.81 4.47
CA PRO A 5 -15.58 -23.40 4.61
C PRO A 5 -15.98 -23.00 6.04
N ASN A 6 -15.81 -23.86 7.05
CA ASN A 6 -15.99 -23.57 8.48
C ASN A 6 -14.73 -23.82 9.32
N GLU A 7 -13.61 -24.22 8.72
CA GLU A 7 -12.37 -24.53 9.43
C GLU A 7 -11.51 -23.28 9.62
N ARG A 8 -11.07 -23.03 10.86
CA ARG A 8 -10.19 -21.91 11.18
C ARG A 8 -8.78 -22.24 10.72
N LEU A 9 -8.14 -21.31 10.02
CA LEU A 9 -6.74 -21.42 9.60
C LEU A 9 -5.81 -21.34 10.80
N ASN A 10 -4.79 -22.19 10.88
CA ASN A 10 -3.73 -22.04 11.86
C ASN A 10 -2.64 -21.13 11.30
N VAL A 11 -2.37 -20.03 12.01
CA VAL A 11 -1.50 -18.96 11.53
C VAL A 11 -0.34 -18.74 12.49
N GLY A 12 0.87 -18.67 11.94
CA GLY A 12 2.07 -18.28 12.67
C GLY A 12 2.44 -16.84 12.37
N LEU A 13 2.77 -16.06 13.39
CA LEU A 13 3.30 -14.70 13.23
C LEU A 13 4.79 -14.68 13.55
N VAL A 14 5.60 -14.09 12.66
CA VAL A 14 7.03 -13.88 12.84
C VAL A 14 7.32 -12.40 13.00
N GLY A 15 7.98 -12.02 14.10
CA GLY A 15 8.26 -10.65 14.48
C GLY A 15 7.21 -10.08 15.44
N LEU A 16 7.64 -9.76 16.66
CA LEU A 16 6.85 -9.16 17.74
C LEU A 16 7.28 -7.71 18.04
N GLY A 17 7.88 -7.05 17.05
CA GLY A 17 8.27 -5.64 17.12
C GLY A 17 7.08 -4.68 17.08
N TYR A 18 7.19 -3.55 16.38
CA TYR A 18 6.14 -2.53 16.40
C TYR A 18 4.79 -3.00 15.81
N TRP A 19 4.83 -3.71 14.68
CA TRP A 19 3.62 -4.17 13.98
C TRP A 19 3.11 -5.53 14.47
N GLY A 20 4.01 -6.42 14.88
CA GLY A 20 3.69 -7.78 15.32
C GLY A 20 2.51 -7.88 16.30
N PRO A 21 2.51 -7.18 17.45
CA PRO A 21 1.42 -7.24 18.43
C PRO A 21 0.07 -6.74 17.88
N ASN A 22 0.07 -5.81 16.92
CA ASN A 22 -1.15 -5.32 16.29
C ASN A 22 -1.74 -6.39 15.35
N LEU A 23 -0.89 -7.10 14.60
CA LEU A 23 -1.28 -8.25 13.79
C LEU A 23 -1.73 -9.41 14.69
N ALA A 24 -0.94 -9.79 15.70
CA ALA A 24 -1.29 -10.83 16.67
C ALA A 24 -2.68 -10.61 17.29
N ARG A 25 -2.99 -9.38 17.71
CA ARG A 25 -4.31 -9.02 18.24
C ARG A 25 -5.43 -9.27 17.22
N ASN A 26 -5.23 -8.87 15.97
CA ASN A 26 -6.25 -9.03 14.93
C ASN A 26 -6.43 -10.49 14.53
N ILE A 27 -5.33 -11.25 14.39
CA ILE A 27 -5.36 -12.69 14.09
C ILE A 27 -6.04 -13.45 15.24
N ALA A 28 -5.67 -13.19 16.50
CA ALA A 28 -6.25 -13.88 17.66
C ALA A 28 -7.75 -13.59 17.85
N ARG A 29 -8.25 -12.44 17.37
CA ARG A 29 -9.67 -12.06 17.42
C ARG A 29 -10.46 -12.51 16.19
N SER A 30 -9.80 -13.03 15.16
CA SER A 30 -10.44 -13.47 13.93
C SER A 30 -11.27 -14.73 14.17
N GLU A 31 -12.47 -14.76 13.60
CA GLU A 31 -13.29 -15.97 13.55
C GLU A 31 -12.79 -16.96 12.50
N ASN A 32 -11.92 -16.53 11.58
CA ASN A 32 -11.39 -17.32 10.47
C ASN A 32 -10.03 -17.95 10.75
N ALA A 33 -9.33 -17.54 11.82
CA ALA A 33 -7.98 -18.02 12.12
C ALA A 33 -7.71 -18.24 13.61
N ASN A 34 -6.80 -19.16 13.91
CA ASN A 34 -6.17 -19.38 15.20
C ASN A 34 -4.73 -18.83 15.15
N LEU A 35 -4.34 -18.00 16.12
CA LEU A 35 -2.94 -17.62 16.29
C LEU A 35 -2.17 -18.77 16.96
N ALA A 36 -1.61 -19.66 16.14
CA ALA A 36 -0.97 -20.90 16.59
C ALA A 36 0.45 -20.65 17.11
N TYR A 37 1.22 -19.81 16.42
CA TYR A 37 2.62 -19.51 16.74
C TYR A 37 2.89 -18.02 16.81
N LEU A 38 3.78 -17.66 17.73
CA LEU A 38 4.45 -16.36 17.83
C LEU A 38 5.96 -16.62 17.83
N CYS A 39 6.64 -16.14 16.80
CA CYS A 39 8.07 -16.36 16.59
C CYS A 39 8.83 -15.04 16.65
N ASP A 40 9.75 -14.91 17.60
CA ASP A 40 10.69 -13.79 17.67
C ASP A 40 12.03 -14.26 18.24
N LEU A 41 13.13 -13.63 17.84
CA LEU A 41 14.46 -13.96 18.40
C LEU A 41 14.58 -13.47 19.85
N SER A 42 13.78 -12.48 20.25
CA SER A 42 13.77 -11.91 21.59
C SER A 42 12.84 -12.67 22.53
N THR A 43 13.41 -13.42 23.46
CA THR A 43 12.66 -14.09 24.54
C THR A 43 11.99 -13.09 25.48
N ASP A 44 12.53 -11.86 25.61
CA ASP A 44 11.90 -10.80 26.41
C ASP A 44 10.53 -10.41 25.84
N LEU A 45 10.42 -10.35 24.50
CA LEU A 45 9.13 -10.11 23.84
C LEU A 45 8.17 -11.28 24.04
N HIS A 46 8.67 -12.52 24.12
CA HIS A 46 7.82 -13.67 24.46
C HIS A 46 7.20 -13.48 25.83
N ASP A 47 7.99 -13.16 26.84
CA ASP A 47 7.51 -13.00 28.21
C ASP A 47 6.57 -11.80 28.35
N GLN A 48 6.84 -10.71 27.61
CA GLN A 48 5.96 -9.54 27.53
C GLN A 48 4.55 -9.90 27.00
N TYR A 49 4.46 -10.73 25.96
CA TYR A 49 3.20 -11.00 25.26
C TYR A 49 2.51 -12.33 25.64
N ARG A 50 3.18 -13.22 26.40
CA ARG A 50 2.66 -14.53 26.80
C ARG A 50 1.30 -14.47 27.48
N SER A 51 1.10 -13.48 28.35
CA SER A 51 -0.18 -13.28 29.05
C SER A 51 -1.31 -12.82 28.13
N SER A 52 -0.98 -12.11 27.05
CA SER A 52 -1.96 -11.63 26.06
C SER A 52 -2.38 -12.72 25.08
N PHE A 53 -1.51 -13.70 24.82
CA PHE A 53 -1.73 -14.80 23.88
C PHE A 53 -1.44 -16.17 24.52
N PRO A 54 -2.19 -16.57 25.57
CA PRO A 54 -1.87 -17.76 26.37
C PRO A 54 -2.04 -19.09 25.62
N THR A 55 -2.74 -19.09 24.48
CA THR A 55 -2.97 -20.27 23.65
C THR A 55 -1.94 -20.44 22.53
N SER A 56 -1.12 -19.42 22.26
CA SER A 56 -0.12 -19.45 21.21
C SER A 56 1.18 -20.08 21.69
N LYS A 57 1.83 -20.87 20.84
CA LYS A 57 3.19 -21.37 21.08
C LYS A 57 4.19 -20.25 20.79
N PHE A 58 5.12 -20.04 21.70
CA PHE A 58 6.23 -19.09 21.49
C PHE A 58 7.50 -19.86 21.13
N THR A 59 8.20 -19.42 20.10
CA THR A 59 9.47 -20.03 19.67
C THR A 59 10.44 -18.97 19.17
N THR A 60 11.73 -19.25 19.27
CA THR A 60 12.78 -18.45 18.63
C THR A 60 13.23 -19.06 17.30
N ASP A 61 12.76 -20.25 16.95
CA ASP A 61 13.15 -20.98 15.75
C ASP A 61 12.03 -20.93 14.71
N PHE A 62 12.32 -20.30 13.57
CA PHE A 62 11.38 -20.22 12.48
C PHE A 62 11.08 -21.60 11.86
N ALA A 63 12.02 -22.55 11.94
CA ALA A 63 11.83 -23.90 11.42
C ALA A 63 10.68 -24.64 12.14
N ASP A 64 10.36 -24.29 13.39
CA ASP A 64 9.23 -24.87 14.12
C ASP A 64 7.89 -24.58 13.43
N LEU A 65 7.76 -23.43 12.76
CA LEU A 65 6.55 -23.05 12.02
C LEU A 65 6.51 -23.77 10.67
N LEU A 66 7.64 -23.85 9.98
CA LEU A 66 7.73 -24.43 8.65
C LEU A 66 7.50 -25.96 8.66
N ASN A 67 7.97 -26.62 9.71
CA ASN A 67 7.86 -28.07 9.89
C ASN A 67 6.51 -28.52 10.52
N ASP A 68 5.63 -27.59 10.92
CA ASP A 68 4.30 -27.93 11.42
C ASP A 68 3.32 -28.08 10.25
N ASP A 69 2.99 -29.32 9.88
CA ASP A 69 2.04 -29.63 8.81
C ASP A 69 0.61 -29.11 9.07
N SER A 70 0.27 -28.80 10.32
CA SER A 70 -1.04 -28.22 10.67
C SER A 70 -1.12 -26.71 10.50
N LEU A 71 0.01 -26.03 10.24
CA LEU A 71 0.07 -24.60 10.01
C LEU A 71 -0.29 -24.28 8.55
N ASP A 72 -1.29 -23.43 8.33
CA ASP A 72 -1.76 -23.07 6.99
C ASP A 72 -1.04 -21.84 6.43
N ALA A 73 -0.73 -20.87 7.29
CA ALA A 73 -0.18 -19.59 6.87
C ALA A 73 0.85 -19.00 7.83
N VAL A 74 1.76 -18.20 7.28
CA VAL A 74 2.75 -17.41 8.00
C VAL A 74 2.55 -15.92 7.70
N VAL A 75 2.54 -15.11 8.75
CA VAL A 75 2.52 -13.64 8.69
C VAL A 75 3.90 -13.14 9.12
N LEU A 76 4.57 -12.40 8.25
CA LEU A 76 5.91 -11.85 8.47
C LEU A 76 5.81 -10.36 8.78
N ALA A 77 6.15 -9.98 10.01
CA ALA A 77 6.24 -8.61 10.51
C ALA A 77 7.64 -8.32 11.11
N SER A 78 8.65 -8.90 10.47
CA SER A 78 10.07 -8.79 10.83
C SER A 78 10.72 -7.55 10.18
N PRO A 79 12.01 -7.26 10.43
CA PRO A 79 12.71 -6.19 9.73
C PRO A 79 12.79 -6.44 8.21
N VAL A 80 12.62 -5.39 7.41
CA VAL A 80 12.53 -5.46 5.93
C VAL A 80 13.64 -6.29 5.26
N PRO A 81 14.93 -6.20 5.65
CA PRO A 81 15.99 -7.01 5.04
C PRO A 81 15.78 -8.53 5.14
N THR A 82 14.90 -8.98 6.04
CA THR A 82 14.60 -10.41 6.23
C THR A 82 13.42 -10.90 5.41
N HIS A 83 12.63 -10.01 4.81
CA HIS A 83 11.37 -10.37 4.14
C HIS A 83 11.56 -11.37 3.01
N HIS A 84 12.57 -11.17 2.13
CA HIS A 84 12.84 -12.08 1.02
C HIS A 84 13.20 -13.48 1.50
N GLN A 85 14.19 -13.59 2.38
CA GLN A 85 14.64 -14.88 2.89
C GLN A 85 13.52 -15.63 3.62
N LEU A 86 12.83 -14.96 4.56
CA LEU A 86 11.77 -15.60 5.35
C LEU A 86 10.55 -15.94 4.49
N GLY A 87 10.17 -15.04 3.57
CA GLY A 87 9.07 -15.25 2.63
C GLY A 87 9.34 -16.46 1.73
N ARG A 88 10.55 -16.56 1.18
CA ARG A 88 10.99 -17.69 0.37
C ARG A 88 10.88 -19.00 1.14
N MET A 89 11.37 -19.04 2.38
CA MET A 89 11.29 -20.22 3.25
C MET A 89 9.84 -20.64 3.54
N SER A 90 8.93 -19.68 3.81
CA SER A 90 7.50 -19.97 4.01
C SER A 90 6.84 -20.55 2.75
N ILE A 91 7.07 -19.92 1.60
CA ILE A 91 6.50 -20.34 0.32
C ILE A 91 7.03 -21.72 -0.09
N ASP A 92 8.33 -21.97 0.05
CA ASP A 92 8.92 -23.26 -0.29
C ASP A 92 8.38 -24.40 0.58
N ALA A 93 8.04 -24.11 1.85
CA ALA A 93 7.34 -25.01 2.77
C ALA A 93 5.83 -25.15 2.48
N GLY A 94 5.30 -24.49 1.43
CA GLY A 94 3.90 -24.57 1.03
C GLY A 94 2.94 -23.81 1.93
N LYS A 95 3.43 -22.82 2.69
CA LYS A 95 2.59 -21.99 3.57
C LYS A 95 2.09 -20.76 2.82
N HIS A 96 0.81 -20.43 2.99
CA HIS A 96 0.31 -19.12 2.56
C HIS A 96 1.05 -18.02 3.31
N THR A 97 1.45 -16.95 2.63
CA THR A 97 2.37 -15.98 3.21
C THR A 97 1.80 -14.57 3.13
N PHE A 98 1.74 -13.91 4.28
CA PHE A 98 1.51 -12.47 4.38
C PHE A 98 2.83 -11.82 4.74
N ILE A 99 3.26 -10.80 4.00
CA ILE A 99 4.50 -10.06 4.30
C ILE A 99 4.15 -8.60 4.54
N GLU A 100 4.54 -8.06 5.69
CA GLU A 100 4.48 -6.62 5.92
C GLU A 100 5.22 -5.84 4.84
N LYS A 101 4.82 -4.60 4.63
CA LYS A 101 5.43 -3.77 3.57
C LYS A 101 6.87 -3.37 3.90
N PRO A 102 7.73 -3.14 2.87
CA PRO A 102 7.54 -3.54 1.47
C PRO A 102 7.76 -5.06 1.29
N LEU A 103 7.31 -5.61 0.16
CA LEU A 103 7.48 -7.03 -0.15
C LEU A 103 8.94 -7.49 -0.09
N ALA A 104 9.86 -6.68 -0.64
CA ALA A 104 11.30 -6.87 -0.60
C ALA A 104 12.02 -5.51 -0.76
N LEU A 105 13.36 -5.51 -0.67
CA LEU A 105 14.19 -4.32 -0.83
C LEU A 105 14.49 -3.94 -2.29
N ASN A 106 14.26 -4.85 -3.24
CA ASN A 106 14.52 -4.64 -4.66
C ASN A 106 13.53 -5.46 -5.51
N ALA A 107 13.39 -5.09 -6.77
CA ALA A 107 12.40 -5.70 -7.66
C ALA A 107 12.74 -7.16 -8.02
N ALA A 108 14.03 -7.54 -8.01
CA ALA A 108 14.45 -8.90 -8.33
C ALA A 108 14.01 -9.88 -7.24
N ASP A 109 14.23 -9.55 -5.97
CA ASP A 109 13.80 -10.35 -4.82
C ASP A 109 12.28 -10.40 -4.72
N ALA A 110 11.59 -9.26 -4.96
CA ALA A 110 10.12 -9.24 -5.02
C ALA A 110 9.59 -10.17 -6.12
N LYS A 111 10.24 -10.17 -7.30
CA LYS A 111 9.87 -11.05 -8.42
C LYS A 111 10.13 -12.52 -8.10
N ASP A 112 11.24 -12.85 -7.45
CA ASP A 112 11.52 -14.22 -7.01
C ASP A 112 10.42 -14.76 -6.07
N LEU A 113 9.92 -13.94 -5.14
CA LEU A 113 8.80 -14.32 -4.27
C LEU A 113 7.49 -14.52 -5.04
N VAL A 114 7.19 -13.65 -6.01
CA VAL A 114 6.01 -13.80 -6.88
C VAL A 114 6.07 -15.13 -7.62
N ASP A 115 7.17 -15.38 -8.34
CA ASP A 115 7.35 -16.58 -9.15
C ASP A 115 7.30 -17.84 -8.27
N ALA A 116 7.85 -17.79 -7.06
CA ALA A 116 7.80 -18.89 -6.10
C ALA A 116 6.38 -19.16 -5.61
N ALA A 117 5.62 -18.12 -5.26
CA ALA A 117 4.26 -18.25 -4.75
C ALA A 117 3.33 -18.83 -5.82
N GLU A 118 3.47 -18.38 -7.06
CA GLU A 118 2.75 -18.92 -8.22
C GLU A 118 3.11 -20.38 -8.47
N ALA A 119 4.40 -20.73 -8.46
CA ALA A 119 4.85 -22.11 -8.68
C ALA A 119 4.41 -23.07 -7.58
N LYS A 120 4.22 -22.58 -6.34
CA LYS A 120 3.76 -23.36 -5.18
C LYS A 120 2.25 -23.34 -5.00
N ASP A 121 1.52 -22.55 -5.79
CA ASP A 121 0.08 -22.33 -5.66
C ASP A 121 -0.33 -21.89 -4.25
N VAL A 122 0.44 -20.95 -3.68
CA VAL A 122 0.14 -20.36 -2.37
C VAL A 122 -0.21 -18.88 -2.53
N LYS A 123 -1.20 -18.42 -1.76
CA LYS A 123 -1.48 -16.98 -1.64
C LYS A 123 -0.30 -16.27 -0.99
N LEU A 124 0.22 -15.25 -1.68
CA LEU A 124 1.18 -14.28 -1.16
C LEU A 124 0.52 -12.90 -1.18
N MET A 125 0.39 -12.29 0.00
CA MET A 125 -0.22 -10.99 0.21
C MET A 125 0.76 -10.03 0.89
N VAL A 126 0.69 -8.75 0.54
CA VAL A 126 1.53 -7.69 1.10
C VAL A 126 0.71 -6.77 2.00
N GLY A 127 1.30 -6.33 3.11
CA GLY A 127 0.73 -5.44 4.11
C GLY A 127 0.51 -3.99 3.63
N HIS A 128 -0.22 -3.80 2.53
CA HIS A 128 -0.62 -2.49 2.01
C HIS A 128 -1.91 -2.00 2.67
N LEU A 129 -1.88 -1.83 3.99
CA LEU A 129 -2.98 -1.46 4.88
C LEU A 129 -3.97 -0.41 4.34
N LEU A 130 -3.48 0.61 3.62
CA LEU A 130 -4.35 1.68 3.11
C LEU A 130 -5.32 1.22 2.02
N GLU A 131 -5.01 0.15 1.29
CA GLU A 131 -5.94 -0.48 0.35
C GLU A 131 -7.15 -1.13 1.04
N TYR A 132 -7.09 -1.27 2.37
CA TYR A 132 -8.16 -1.78 3.23
C TYR A 132 -8.82 -0.68 4.05
N HIS A 133 -8.35 0.57 3.93
CA HIS A 133 -8.90 1.69 4.67
C HIS A 133 -10.26 2.11 4.09
N PRO A 134 -11.36 2.17 4.89
CA PRO A 134 -12.70 2.50 4.37
C PRO A 134 -12.77 3.82 3.59
N GLY A 135 -11.96 4.82 3.98
CA GLY A 135 -11.81 6.07 3.24
C GLY A 135 -11.18 5.91 1.85
N VAL A 136 -10.12 5.11 1.71
CA VAL A 136 -9.48 4.84 0.40
C VAL A 136 -10.41 3.99 -0.46
N LEU A 137 -11.08 3.00 0.13
CA LEU A 137 -12.09 2.20 -0.58
C LEU A 137 -13.25 3.06 -1.09
N LYS A 138 -13.70 4.07 -0.32
CA LYS A 138 -14.70 5.03 -0.80
C LYS A 138 -14.16 5.89 -1.95
N VAL A 139 -12.89 6.32 -1.91
CA VAL A 139 -12.26 7.02 -3.06
C VAL A 139 -12.22 6.11 -4.29
N LYS A 140 -11.82 4.85 -4.13
CA LYS A 140 -11.83 3.84 -5.21
C LYS A 140 -13.22 3.67 -5.81
N GLU A 141 -14.24 3.54 -4.97
CA GLU A 141 -15.65 3.44 -5.39
C GLU A 141 -16.07 4.65 -6.23
N LEU A 142 -15.77 5.88 -5.80
CA LEU A 142 -16.11 7.11 -6.53
C LEU A 142 -15.41 7.21 -7.91
N ILE A 143 -14.19 6.67 -8.02
CA ILE A 143 -13.48 6.55 -9.29
C ILE A 143 -14.16 5.51 -10.17
N ASP A 144 -14.39 4.30 -9.63
CA ASP A 144 -14.90 3.15 -10.39
C ASP A 144 -16.34 3.34 -10.87
N THR A 145 -17.18 4.08 -10.12
CA THR A 145 -18.54 4.42 -10.53
C THR A 145 -18.60 5.56 -11.55
N GLY A 146 -17.47 6.23 -11.82
CA GLY A 146 -17.38 7.37 -12.73
C GLY A 146 -17.92 8.67 -12.14
N GLU A 147 -18.17 8.73 -10.83
CA GLU A 147 -18.71 9.92 -10.14
C GLU A 147 -17.76 11.12 -10.26
N LEU A 148 -16.45 10.87 -10.24
CA LEU A 148 -15.43 11.92 -10.48
C LEU A 148 -15.29 12.30 -11.96
N GLY A 149 -15.88 11.56 -12.89
CA GLY A 149 -15.57 11.63 -14.31
C GLY A 149 -14.17 11.07 -14.62
N ASP A 150 -13.53 11.59 -15.67
CA ASP A 150 -12.16 11.20 -16.00
C ASP A 150 -11.21 11.73 -14.93
N VAL A 151 -10.42 10.85 -14.33
CA VAL A 151 -9.33 11.26 -13.43
C VAL A 151 -8.31 12.06 -14.24
N LEU A 152 -8.01 13.28 -13.81
CA LEU A 152 -7.06 14.17 -14.47
C LEU A 152 -5.68 14.05 -13.83
N TYR A 153 -5.62 14.13 -12.50
CA TYR A 153 -4.41 13.93 -11.72
C TYR A 153 -4.74 13.57 -10.27
N ALA A 154 -3.74 13.04 -9.56
CA ALA A 154 -3.81 12.79 -8.13
C ALA A 154 -2.55 13.32 -7.44
N TYR A 155 -2.64 13.64 -6.15
CA TYR A 155 -1.44 13.91 -5.37
C TYR A 155 -1.61 13.57 -3.90
N SER A 156 -0.52 13.19 -3.25
CA SER A 156 -0.49 12.91 -1.82
C SER A 156 0.58 13.70 -1.07
N HIS A 157 0.28 13.93 0.20
CA HIS A 157 1.19 14.49 1.19
C HIS A 157 1.26 13.53 2.37
N ARG A 158 2.47 13.03 2.66
CA ARG A 158 2.77 12.26 3.86
C ARG A 158 3.92 12.92 4.59
N LEU A 159 3.56 13.78 5.52
CA LEU A 159 4.46 14.72 6.18
C LEU A 159 4.33 14.54 7.69
N ASN A 160 5.44 14.57 8.42
CA ASN A 160 5.44 14.61 9.87
C ASN A 160 6.86 14.88 10.38
N LEU A 161 7.02 15.64 11.48
CA LEU A 161 8.26 15.66 12.24
C LEU A 161 8.40 14.31 12.96
N GLY A 162 9.01 13.36 12.26
CA GLY A 162 8.83 11.93 12.49
C GLY A 162 10.00 11.23 13.13
N GLN A 163 9.93 9.89 13.12
CA GLN A 163 11.09 9.07 13.44
C GLN A 163 12.10 9.15 12.31
N PHE A 164 13.27 9.72 12.60
CA PHE A 164 14.40 9.70 11.70
C PHE A 164 14.96 8.29 11.59
N ARG A 165 15.28 7.87 10.37
CA ARG A 165 15.83 6.55 10.08
C ARG A 165 17.23 6.71 9.51
N ARG A 166 18.05 5.66 9.65
CA ARG A 166 19.44 5.64 9.19
C ARG A 166 19.64 4.80 7.94
N ASP A 167 18.77 3.81 7.73
CA ASP A 167 19.00 2.75 6.76
C ASP A 167 17.93 2.71 5.65
N GLU A 168 16.89 3.53 5.75
CA GLU A 168 15.86 3.73 4.73
C GLU A 168 15.50 5.21 4.70
N ASN A 169 15.24 5.80 3.54
CA ASN A 169 14.90 7.23 3.39
C ASN A 169 13.37 7.49 3.48
N ALA A 170 12.95 8.75 3.30
CA ALA A 170 11.54 9.12 3.29
C ALA A 170 10.73 8.39 2.19
N LEU A 171 11.34 8.11 1.04
CA LEU A 171 10.69 7.39 -0.06
C LEU A 171 10.28 5.96 0.35
N TRP A 172 11.20 5.17 0.87
CA TRP A 172 10.93 3.78 1.26
C TRP A 172 10.07 3.67 2.51
N SER A 173 10.27 4.57 3.49
CA SER A 173 9.55 4.52 4.76
C SER A 173 8.09 4.97 4.65
N LEU A 174 7.85 6.07 3.92
CA LEU A 174 6.55 6.75 3.80
C LEU A 174 5.91 6.50 2.43
N GLY A 175 6.70 6.63 1.36
CA GLY A 175 6.24 6.61 -0.03
C GLY A 175 5.65 5.26 -0.46
N VAL A 176 6.10 4.15 0.12
CA VAL A 176 5.53 2.81 -0.12
C VAL A 176 4.00 2.76 0.04
N HIS A 177 3.46 3.49 1.02
CA HIS A 177 2.00 3.53 1.24
C HIS A 177 1.29 4.36 0.17
N ASP A 178 1.90 5.47 -0.24
CA ASP A 178 1.32 6.41 -1.19
C ASP A 178 1.38 5.84 -2.61
N VAL A 179 2.50 5.21 -2.98
CA VAL A 179 2.67 4.47 -4.23
C VAL A 179 1.64 3.34 -4.31
N ALA A 180 1.53 2.47 -3.30
CA ALA A 180 0.54 1.40 -3.28
C ALA A 180 -0.90 1.93 -3.46
N THR A 181 -1.25 2.97 -2.70
CA THR A 181 -2.58 3.59 -2.80
C THR A 181 -2.85 4.17 -4.19
N LEU A 182 -1.88 4.86 -4.80
CA LEU A 182 -2.04 5.46 -6.13
C LEU A 182 -2.13 4.39 -7.23
N LEU A 183 -1.34 3.33 -7.15
CA LEU A 183 -1.45 2.18 -8.07
C LEU A 183 -2.83 1.53 -7.96
N PHE A 184 -3.29 1.25 -6.73
CA PHE A 184 -4.60 0.69 -6.46
C PHE A 184 -5.73 1.56 -7.04
N LEU A 185 -5.71 2.87 -6.76
CA LEU A 185 -6.76 3.79 -7.23
C LEU A 185 -6.76 3.99 -8.74
N LEU A 186 -5.61 3.90 -9.39
CA LEU A 186 -5.43 4.17 -10.82
C LEU A 186 -5.42 2.89 -11.68
N GLY A 187 -6.01 1.81 -11.17
CA GLY A 187 -6.33 0.61 -11.94
C GLY A 187 -5.30 -0.50 -11.86
N ASP A 188 -4.48 -0.53 -10.81
CA ASP A 188 -3.47 -1.57 -10.56
C ASP A 188 -2.42 -1.71 -11.68
N VAL A 189 -2.18 -0.62 -12.41
CA VAL A 189 -1.19 -0.55 -13.49
C VAL A 189 0.04 0.23 -13.08
N ALA A 190 1.22 -0.24 -13.48
CA ALA A 190 2.46 0.48 -13.26
C ALA A 190 2.49 1.79 -14.08
N PRO A 191 3.08 2.88 -13.56
CA PRO A 191 3.35 4.07 -14.35
C PRO A 191 4.31 3.76 -15.50
N THR A 192 4.20 4.49 -16.61
CA THR A 192 5.14 4.41 -17.73
C THR A 192 6.46 5.09 -17.41
N GLU A 193 6.42 6.11 -16.54
CA GLU A 193 7.57 6.94 -16.19
C GLU A 193 7.42 7.45 -14.74
N VAL A 194 8.54 7.52 -14.03
CA VAL A 194 8.64 8.12 -12.70
C VAL A 194 9.83 9.07 -12.63
N SER A 195 9.73 10.08 -11.78
CA SER A 195 10.84 10.98 -11.47
C SER A 195 10.78 11.35 -9.99
N ALA A 196 11.93 11.46 -9.33
CA ALA A 196 11.99 11.86 -7.93
C ALA A 196 13.18 12.77 -7.63
N ARG A 197 12.97 13.78 -6.79
CA ARG A 197 14.03 14.62 -6.21
C ARG A 197 13.86 14.71 -4.71
N GLY A 198 14.98 14.72 -4.00
CA GLY A 198 15.00 14.78 -2.56
C GLY A 198 16.34 15.30 -2.06
N GLU A 199 16.42 15.57 -0.77
CA GLU A 199 17.62 16.08 -0.13
C GLU A 199 17.82 15.40 1.23
N SER A 200 19.08 15.19 1.60
CA SER A 200 19.51 14.69 2.89
C SER A 200 20.10 15.83 3.71
N TYR A 201 19.47 16.18 4.84
CA TYR A 201 19.93 17.23 5.73
C TYR A 201 20.48 16.70 7.05
N LEU A 202 20.04 15.52 7.48
CA LEU A 202 20.46 14.90 8.75
C LEU A 202 21.57 13.86 8.56
N HIS A 203 21.46 13.04 7.51
CA HIS A 203 22.38 11.95 7.23
C HIS A 203 22.63 11.83 5.72
N ASP A 204 23.89 12.02 5.31
CA ASP A 204 24.28 11.92 3.89
C ASP A 204 23.81 10.60 3.27
N GLY A 205 23.13 10.69 2.11
CA GLY A 205 22.59 9.53 1.39
C GLY A 205 21.26 8.99 1.91
N VAL A 206 20.64 9.63 2.90
CA VAL A 206 19.30 9.30 3.39
C VAL A 206 18.40 10.52 3.23
N GLU A 207 17.61 10.56 2.16
CA GLU A 207 16.75 11.70 1.87
C GLU A 207 15.65 11.87 2.92
N ASP A 208 15.66 13.01 3.61
CA ASP A 208 14.67 13.37 4.64
C ASP A 208 13.37 13.88 4.02
N VAL A 209 13.48 14.43 2.81
CA VAL A 209 12.37 14.97 2.00
C VAL A 209 12.48 14.46 0.58
N VAL A 210 11.35 14.02 0.02
CA VAL A 210 11.27 13.53 -1.36
C VAL A 210 10.00 14.04 -2.03
N PHE A 211 10.17 14.56 -3.24
CA PHE A 211 9.13 14.93 -4.19
C PHE A 211 9.18 13.96 -5.36
N GLY A 212 8.11 13.22 -5.59
CA GLY A 212 8.00 12.24 -6.67
C GLY A 212 6.86 12.56 -7.62
N THR A 213 7.04 12.22 -8.90
CA THR A 213 5.99 12.27 -9.92
C THR A 213 5.93 10.94 -10.66
N MET A 214 4.71 10.53 -11.01
CA MET A 214 4.41 9.32 -11.78
C MET A 214 3.50 9.68 -12.94
N THR A 215 3.78 9.14 -14.12
CA THR A 215 2.90 9.25 -15.29
C THR A 215 2.37 7.88 -15.64
N PHE A 216 1.04 7.74 -15.68
CA PHE A 216 0.36 6.49 -15.95
C PHE A 216 0.08 6.30 -17.45
N PRO A 217 -0.13 5.06 -17.93
CA PRO A 217 -0.46 4.79 -19.33
C PRO A 217 -1.71 5.52 -19.83
N SER A 218 -2.65 5.83 -18.93
CA SER A 218 -3.87 6.61 -19.21
C SER A 218 -3.61 8.10 -19.46
N GLY A 219 -2.38 8.59 -19.22
CA GLY A 219 -2.04 10.01 -19.23
C GLY A 219 -2.24 10.71 -17.88
N VAL A 220 -2.82 10.02 -16.89
CA VAL A 220 -2.95 10.55 -15.52
C VAL A 220 -1.57 10.79 -14.92
N MET A 221 -1.38 11.96 -14.34
CA MET A 221 -0.19 12.29 -13.55
C MET A 221 -0.51 12.15 -12.06
N ALA A 222 0.42 11.58 -11.30
CA ALA A 222 0.35 11.57 -9.85
C ALA A 222 1.61 12.20 -9.21
N HIS A 223 1.43 12.86 -8.08
CA HIS A 223 2.53 13.48 -7.32
C HIS A 223 2.54 13.01 -5.87
N ILE A 224 3.72 12.81 -5.29
CA ILE A 224 3.88 12.51 -3.86
C ILE A 224 4.87 13.50 -3.24
N HIS A 225 4.53 14.02 -2.06
CA HIS A 225 5.42 14.81 -1.22
C HIS A 225 5.56 14.11 0.14
N LEU A 226 6.80 13.71 0.44
CA LEU A 226 7.18 12.92 1.59
C LEU A 226 8.19 13.71 2.41
N SER A 227 7.99 13.83 3.72
CA SER A 227 8.95 14.55 4.58
C SER A 227 8.90 14.07 6.02
N TRP A 228 10.08 13.86 6.60
CA TRP A 228 10.25 13.70 8.05
C TRP A 228 10.54 15.00 8.80
N LEU A 229 10.71 16.11 8.08
CA LEU A 229 11.11 17.40 8.65
C LEU A 229 9.94 18.40 8.74
N ASP A 230 8.79 18.06 8.17
CA ASP A 230 7.65 18.98 8.13
C ASP A 230 7.01 19.13 9.52
N PRO A 231 6.71 20.37 9.98
CA PRO A 231 6.07 20.59 11.26
C PRO A 231 4.62 20.07 11.33
N HIS A 232 3.97 19.84 10.19
CA HIS A 232 2.61 19.35 10.12
C HIS A 232 2.60 17.83 9.96
N LYS A 233 1.78 17.16 10.80
CA LYS A 233 1.44 15.76 10.60
C LYS A 233 0.31 15.66 9.59
N ILE A 234 0.63 15.41 8.32
CA ILE A 234 -0.31 15.33 7.20
C ILE A 234 -0.28 13.93 6.59
N ARG A 235 -1.47 13.36 6.33
CA ARG A 235 -1.69 12.13 5.57
C ARG A 235 -2.89 12.33 4.66
N LYS A 236 -2.65 12.99 3.53
CA LYS A 236 -3.72 13.48 2.65
C LYS A 236 -3.48 13.06 1.21
N LEU A 237 -4.52 12.56 0.57
CA LEU A 237 -4.58 12.24 -0.85
C LEU A 237 -5.70 13.08 -1.48
N THR A 238 -5.44 13.65 -2.65
CA THR A 238 -6.45 14.33 -3.46
C THR A 238 -6.48 13.71 -4.84
N VAL A 239 -7.67 13.39 -5.33
CA VAL A 239 -7.91 12.96 -6.70
C VAL A 239 -8.80 14.00 -7.37
N VAL A 240 -8.33 14.52 -8.50
CA VAL A 240 -9.04 15.53 -9.28
C VAL A 240 -9.58 14.88 -10.53
N GLY A 241 -10.91 14.78 -10.62
CA GLY A 241 -11.60 14.34 -11.82
C GLY A 241 -12.20 15.50 -12.61
N SER A 242 -12.70 15.21 -13.81
CA SER A 242 -13.34 16.19 -14.69
C SER A 242 -14.70 16.68 -14.16
N HIS A 243 -15.39 15.86 -13.36
CA HIS A 243 -16.69 16.19 -12.76
C HIS A 243 -16.60 16.51 -11.27
N GLN A 244 -15.79 15.83 -10.49
CA GLN A 244 -15.68 16.12 -9.06
C GLN A 244 -14.26 15.88 -8.58
N MET A 245 -13.94 16.46 -7.43
CA MET A 245 -12.68 16.18 -6.73
C MET A 245 -12.97 15.53 -5.41
N VAL A 246 -12.11 14.61 -4.99
CA VAL A 246 -12.20 13.97 -3.69
C VAL A 246 -10.89 14.12 -2.93
N VAL A 247 -11.02 14.43 -1.65
CA VAL A 247 -9.91 14.49 -0.70
C VAL A 247 -10.13 13.40 0.34
N PHE A 248 -9.12 12.54 0.50
CA PHE A 248 -8.97 11.66 1.64
C PHE A 248 -7.94 12.25 2.60
N ASP A 249 -8.34 12.53 3.84
CA ASP A 249 -7.46 13.02 4.91
C ASP A 249 -7.54 12.06 6.11
N ASP A 250 -6.50 11.27 6.29
CA ASP A 250 -6.44 10.29 7.37
C ASP A 250 -6.20 10.94 8.75
N MET A 251 -5.83 12.22 8.79
CA MET A 251 -5.71 12.96 10.05
C MET A 251 -7.04 13.55 10.53
N GLU A 252 -8.05 13.59 9.67
CA GLU A 252 -9.41 13.99 10.03
C GLU A 252 -10.16 12.86 10.74
N ALA A 253 -11.01 13.20 11.70
CA ALA A 253 -11.73 12.22 12.52
C ALA A 253 -13.10 11.87 11.93
N ASP A 254 -13.85 12.89 11.49
CA ASP A 254 -15.26 12.81 11.08
C ASP A 254 -15.46 13.01 9.58
N ARG A 255 -14.57 13.76 8.92
CA ARG A 255 -14.64 14.09 7.48
C ARG A 255 -13.46 13.53 6.67
N LYS A 256 -13.07 12.28 6.96
CA LYS A 256 -11.93 11.61 6.31
C LYS A 256 -12.02 11.62 4.78
N VAL A 257 -13.22 11.56 4.21
CA VAL A 257 -13.44 11.74 2.77
C VAL A 257 -14.33 12.95 2.56
N THR A 258 -13.90 13.86 1.70
CA THR A 258 -14.67 15.04 1.30
C THR A 258 -14.71 15.13 -0.21
N VAL A 259 -15.91 15.09 -0.78
CA VAL A 259 -16.16 15.23 -2.22
C VAL A 259 -16.58 16.68 -2.49
N TYR A 260 -15.95 17.29 -3.48
CA TYR A 260 -16.22 18.63 -3.94
C TYR A 260 -16.84 18.53 -5.32
N ASP A 261 -18.11 18.90 -5.47
CA ASP A 261 -18.72 19.14 -6.78
C ASP A 261 -18.21 20.47 -7.32
N LYS A 262 -16.94 20.49 -7.71
CA LYS A 262 -16.28 21.63 -8.32
C LYS A 262 -15.62 21.16 -9.60
N GLY A 263 -15.44 22.07 -10.53
CA GLY A 263 -14.75 21.75 -11.77
C GLY A 263 -14.93 22.84 -12.81
N PHE A 264 -14.71 22.47 -14.06
CA PHE A 264 -14.80 23.39 -15.18
C PHE A 264 -15.62 22.79 -16.32
N SER A 265 -16.25 23.63 -17.12
CA SER A 265 -16.92 23.23 -18.35
C SER A 265 -16.39 24.05 -19.51
N VAL A 266 -15.88 23.35 -20.52
CA VAL A 266 -15.37 23.95 -21.75
C VAL A 266 -16.54 24.10 -22.72
N HIS A 267 -16.82 25.31 -23.17
CA HIS A 267 -17.92 25.55 -24.11
C HIS A 267 -17.44 25.20 -25.52
N ASN A 268 -18.13 24.32 -26.24
CA ASN A 268 -17.80 23.98 -27.63
C ASN A 268 -18.14 25.16 -28.57
N GLY A 269 -17.18 26.06 -28.77
CA GLY A 269 -17.25 27.17 -29.72
C GLY A 269 -15.86 27.48 -30.29
N GLN A 270 -15.77 28.13 -31.47
CA GLN A 270 -14.47 28.54 -32.00
C GLN A 270 -13.75 29.44 -30.98
N ARG A 271 -12.47 29.14 -30.73
CA ARG A 271 -11.55 29.97 -29.94
C ARG A 271 -11.68 31.43 -30.41
N PRO A 272 -12.18 32.37 -29.60
CA PRO A 272 -12.33 33.74 -30.05
C PRO A 272 -10.93 34.32 -30.30
N GLY A 273 -10.68 34.81 -31.52
CA GLY A 273 -9.38 35.37 -31.91
C GLY A 273 -8.95 36.60 -31.10
N SER A 274 -9.79 37.08 -30.18
CA SER A 274 -9.57 38.27 -29.36
C SER A 274 -10.27 38.26 -27.98
N GLY A 275 -10.78 37.12 -27.49
CA GLY A 275 -11.50 37.01 -26.21
C GLY A 275 -10.63 36.53 -25.05
N SER A 276 -11.01 36.87 -23.82
CA SER A 276 -10.35 36.38 -22.59
C SER A 276 -10.66 34.90 -22.37
N TRP A 277 -9.67 34.10 -21.93
CA TRP A 277 -9.85 32.68 -21.59
C TRP A 277 -11.02 32.40 -20.63
N GLY A 278 -11.40 33.38 -19.80
CA GLY A 278 -12.52 33.27 -18.87
C GLY A 278 -13.90 33.17 -19.53
N GLU A 279 -14.04 33.53 -20.81
CA GLU A 279 -15.30 33.41 -21.56
C GLU A 279 -15.52 31.98 -22.10
N TYR A 280 -14.47 31.15 -22.14
CA TYR A 280 -14.49 29.81 -22.73
C TYR A 280 -14.61 28.68 -21.71
N ILE A 281 -14.25 28.97 -20.45
CA ILE A 281 -14.22 28.02 -19.34
C ILE A 281 -15.12 28.57 -18.24
N SER A 282 -16.29 27.96 -18.04
CA SER A 282 -17.10 28.26 -16.85
C SER A 282 -16.63 27.40 -15.68
N LYS A 283 -16.63 28.00 -14.48
CA LYS A 283 -16.42 27.26 -13.24
C LYS A 283 -17.75 26.65 -12.80
N ARG A 284 -17.73 25.37 -12.40
CA ARG A 284 -18.82 24.74 -11.66
C ARG A 284 -18.51 24.83 -10.17
N GLU A 285 -19.45 25.37 -9.41
CA GLU A 285 -19.41 25.39 -7.95
C GLU A 285 -20.73 24.80 -7.44
N GLY A 286 -20.68 23.53 -7.05
CA GLY A 286 -21.74 22.79 -6.40
C GLY A 286 -21.43 22.50 -4.94
N ASP A 287 -22.09 21.47 -4.42
CA ASP A 287 -22.06 21.10 -3.01
C ASP A 287 -20.73 20.44 -2.58
N ILE A 288 -20.54 20.41 -1.25
CA ILE A 288 -19.52 19.57 -0.61
C ILE A 288 -20.22 18.42 0.07
N HIS A 289 -19.84 17.20 -0.27
CA HIS A 289 -20.42 15.98 0.28
C HIS A 289 -19.39 15.23 1.14
N ILE A 290 -19.80 14.82 2.34
CA ILE A 290 -19.00 13.98 3.25
C ILE A 290 -19.69 12.62 3.32
N PRO A 291 -19.22 11.61 2.57
CA PRO A 291 -19.86 10.31 2.56
C PRO A 291 -19.66 9.60 3.90
N ARG A 292 -20.68 8.85 4.32
CA ARG A 292 -20.57 7.98 5.49
C ARG A 292 -19.62 6.83 5.18
N LEU A 293 -18.64 6.63 6.05
CA LEU A 293 -17.69 5.52 5.97
C LEU A 293 -18.09 4.39 6.91
N ALA A 294 -17.71 3.17 6.55
CA ALA A 294 -17.83 2.03 7.45
C ALA A 294 -16.91 2.20 8.67
N THR A 295 -17.44 1.91 9.86
CA THR A 295 -16.64 1.92 11.10
C THR A 295 -15.92 0.58 11.24
N ALA A 296 -14.77 0.46 10.59
CA ALA A 296 -13.94 -0.74 10.66
C ALA A 296 -12.46 -0.38 10.74
N GLU A 297 -11.73 -1.11 11.58
CA GLU A 297 -10.28 -1.01 11.67
C GLU A 297 -9.65 -1.56 10.38
N PRO A 298 -8.85 -0.78 9.63
CA PRO A 298 -8.24 -1.23 8.37
C PRO A 298 -7.40 -2.51 8.53
N LEU A 299 -6.64 -2.63 9.62
CA LEU A 299 -5.77 -3.79 9.87
C LEU A 299 -6.58 -5.06 10.09
N ARG A 300 -7.76 -4.94 10.71
CA ARG A 300 -8.70 -6.05 10.83
C ARG A 300 -9.19 -6.48 9.45
N LEU A 301 -9.59 -5.53 8.61
CA LEU A 301 -10.09 -5.81 7.25
C LEU A 301 -9.01 -6.46 6.38
N GLU A 302 -7.76 -6.01 6.51
CA GLU A 302 -6.61 -6.55 5.81
C GLU A 302 -6.34 -8.02 6.20
N VAL A 303 -6.26 -8.30 7.50
CA VAL A 303 -6.03 -9.66 8.01
C VAL A 303 -7.17 -10.61 7.66
N GLU A 304 -8.43 -10.18 7.81
CA GLU A 304 -9.58 -11.02 7.43
C GLU A 304 -9.61 -11.31 5.92
N HIS A 305 -9.31 -10.32 5.09
CA HIS A 305 -9.26 -10.49 3.64
C HIS A 305 -8.22 -11.55 3.23
N PHE A 306 -7.08 -11.60 3.90
CA PHE A 306 -6.07 -12.65 3.66
C PHE A 306 -6.64 -14.06 3.93
N PHE A 307 -7.33 -14.24 5.06
CA PHE A 307 -7.92 -15.53 5.43
C PHE A 307 -9.06 -15.94 4.52
N GLU A 308 -9.93 -15.00 4.15
CA GLU A 308 -10.98 -15.22 3.16
C GLU A 308 -10.39 -15.64 1.81
N CYS A 309 -9.31 -15.00 1.35
CA CYS A 309 -8.66 -15.36 0.09
C CYS A 309 -8.08 -16.78 0.09
N ILE A 310 -7.54 -17.23 1.22
CA ILE A 310 -7.07 -18.61 1.37
C ILE A 310 -8.25 -19.59 1.30
N ARG A 311 -9.31 -19.33 2.08
CA ARG A 311 -10.47 -20.25 2.19
C ARG A 311 -11.30 -20.34 0.92
N GLU A 312 -11.44 -19.22 0.22
CA GLU A 312 -12.27 -19.10 -0.98
C GLU A 312 -11.45 -19.16 -2.27
N ASP A 313 -10.15 -19.45 -2.15
CA ASP A 313 -9.21 -19.51 -3.27
C ASP A 313 -9.22 -18.24 -4.15
N ARG A 314 -9.40 -17.06 -3.52
CA ARG A 314 -9.39 -15.77 -4.20
C ARG A 314 -7.98 -15.17 -4.24
N THR A 315 -7.72 -14.36 -5.26
CA THR A 315 -6.52 -13.52 -5.31
C THR A 315 -6.67 -12.37 -4.30
N PRO A 316 -5.67 -12.13 -3.42
CA PRO A 316 -5.65 -10.98 -2.54
C PRO A 316 -5.74 -9.64 -3.30
N ARG A 317 -6.22 -8.58 -2.66
CA ARG A 317 -6.24 -7.24 -3.26
C ARG A 317 -4.81 -6.71 -3.42
N SER A 318 -4.05 -6.76 -2.32
CA SER A 318 -2.61 -6.48 -2.29
C SER A 318 -1.81 -7.78 -2.51
N ASP A 319 -2.03 -8.46 -3.62
CA ASP A 319 -1.31 -9.69 -3.97
C ASP A 319 0.20 -9.46 -4.23
N ALA A 320 0.92 -10.55 -4.47
CA ALA A 320 2.34 -10.52 -4.77
C ALA A 320 2.67 -9.62 -5.96
N ASN A 321 1.84 -9.64 -7.01
CA ASN A 321 2.04 -8.83 -8.21
C ASN A 321 1.84 -7.32 -7.90
N ALA A 322 0.89 -6.95 -7.06
CA ALA A 322 0.74 -5.59 -6.54
C ALA A 322 1.98 -5.16 -5.75
N GLY A 323 2.47 -6.02 -4.85
CA GLY A 323 3.71 -5.79 -4.10
C GLY A 323 4.92 -5.56 -5.00
N LEU A 324 5.09 -6.39 -6.03
CA LEU A 324 6.16 -6.24 -7.02
C LEU A 324 6.08 -4.90 -7.76
N ARG A 325 4.88 -4.50 -8.23
CA ARG A 325 4.69 -3.20 -8.89
C ARG A 325 5.09 -2.03 -7.98
N VAL A 326 4.72 -2.09 -6.70
CA VAL A 326 5.12 -1.07 -5.71
C VAL A 326 6.64 -1.00 -5.58
N VAL A 327 7.31 -2.14 -5.39
CA VAL A 327 8.77 -2.19 -5.26
C VAL A 327 9.47 -1.68 -6.53
N GLN A 328 8.99 -2.05 -7.72
CA GLN A 328 9.53 -1.55 -9.00
C GLN A 328 9.43 -0.03 -9.12
N VAL A 329 8.31 0.56 -8.69
CA VAL A 329 8.13 2.02 -8.69
C VAL A 329 9.07 2.69 -7.70
N LEU A 330 9.19 2.17 -6.47
CA LEU A 330 10.09 2.71 -5.46
C LEU A 330 11.56 2.62 -5.90
N GLU A 331 11.98 1.48 -6.45
CA GLU A 331 13.33 1.27 -6.98
C GLU A 331 13.63 2.22 -8.14
N SER A 332 12.67 2.43 -9.05
CA SER A 332 12.82 3.37 -10.17
C SER A 332 12.86 4.84 -9.70
N MET A 333 12.08 5.19 -8.67
CA MET A 333 12.16 6.51 -8.04
C MET A 333 13.49 6.71 -7.32
N GLN A 334 14.00 5.70 -6.63
CA GLN A 334 15.32 5.73 -6.00
C GLN A 334 16.43 5.92 -7.03
N GLN A 335 16.37 5.20 -8.16
CA GLN A 335 17.28 5.43 -9.28
C GLN A 335 17.19 6.87 -9.81
N SER A 336 15.99 7.45 -9.86
CA SER A 336 15.81 8.85 -10.25
C SER A 336 16.47 9.81 -9.25
N LEU A 337 16.30 9.59 -7.94
CA LEU A 337 16.93 10.38 -6.87
C LEU A 337 18.46 10.41 -7.03
N GLU A 338 19.06 9.23 -7.15
CA GLU A 338 20.51 9.05 -7.30
C GLU A 338 21.07 9.74 -8.57
N ASN A 339 20.24 9.88 -9.60
CA ASN A 339 20.58 10.53 -10.86
C ASN A 339 20.09 11.99 -10.94
N GLY A 340 19.81 12.63 -9.80
CA GLY A 340 19.46 14.06 -9.76
C GLY A 340 18.08 14.37 -10.35
N GLY A 341 17.14 13.44 -10.26
CA GLY A 341 15.77 13.56 -10.75
C GLY A 341 15.60 13.40 -12.25
N ILE A 342 16.50 12.66 -12.90
CA ILE A 342 16.29 12.24 -14.29
C ILE A 342 15.11 11.25 -14.32
N PRO A 343 14.10 11.42 -15.20
CA PRO A 343 12.99 10.49 -15.30
C PRO A 343 13.44 9.07 -15.70
N VAL A 344 12.87 8.06 -15.06
CA VAL A 344 13.09 6.64 -15.31
C VAL A 344 11.84 6.04 -15.93
N LYS A 345 12.00 5.35 -17.06
CA LYS A 345 10.91 4.64 -17.75
C LYS A 345 10.81 3.21 -17.23
N LEU A 346 9.58 2.77 -16.89
CA LEU A 346 9.34 1.40 -16.48
C LEU A 346 8.94 0.55 -17.70
N ALA A 347 9.51 -0.65 -17.81
CA ALA A 347 9.20 -1.56 -18.91
C ALA A 347 7.84 -2.24 -18.70
N GLY A 348 7.06 -2.43 -19.77
CA GLY A 348 5.86 -3.28 -19.76
C GLY A 348 4.53 -2.58 -20.05
N THR A 349 4.48 -1.26 -20.11
CA THR A 349 3.27 -0.50 -20.46
C THR A 349 3.38 0.06 -21.86
N GLN A 350 2.91 -0.69 -22.87
CA GLN A 350 2.62 -0.08 -24.16
C GLN A 350 1.55 0.99 -23.93
N ALA A 351 1.85 2.23 -24.28
CA ALA A 351 0.87 3.30 -24.32
C ALA A 351 -0.31 2.81 -25.18
N ALA A 352 -1.48 2.61 -24.56
CA ALA A 352 -2.71 2.42 -25.31
C ALA A 352 -2.85 3.69 -26.16
N GLY A 353 -2.74 3.52 -27.48
CA GLY A 353 -2.62 4.64 -28.41
C GLY A 353 -3.71 5.67 -28.16
N ALA A 354 -3.28 6.93 -28.01
CA ALA A 354 -4.16 8.08 -27.97
C ALA A 354 -5.15 7.99 -29.14
N ARG A 355 -6.44 8.01 -28.84
CA ARG A 355 -7.52 8.24 -29.81
C ARG A 355 -8.11 9.61 -29.57
#